data_AF-A0A7X8PQ83-F1
#
_entry.id   AF-A0A7X8PQ83-F1
#
_cell.length_a   1.000
_cell.length_b   1.000
_cell.length_c   1.000
_cell.angle_alpha   90.00
_cell.angle_beta   90.00
_cell.angle_gamma   90.00
#
_symmetry.space_group_name_H-M   'P 1'
#
loop_
_entity.id
_entity.type
_entity.pdbx_description
1 polymer ?
#
loop_
_entity_poly.entity_id
_entity_poly.type
_entity_poly.pdbx_seq_one_letter_code
_entity_poly.pdbx_strand_id
1 'polypeptide(L)' 'LEFSKWNGIFYDEKLTSAIIDRLVHHSHLLVFQGQSYRLTHSTMKSQ' A
#
# COMPACT_ATOMS: atom_id res chain seq x y z
N LEU A 1 -4.80 -2.84 6.32
CA LEU A 1 -3.53 -2.33 5.76
C LEU A 1 -2.63 -3.52 5.54
N GLU A 2 -2.12 -3.71 4.33
CA GLU A 2 -1.32 -4.90 4.01
C GLU A 2 0.17 -4.70 4.32
N PHE A 3 0.49 -4.12 5.48
CA PHE A 3 1.88 -3.96 5.93
C PHE A 3 2.57 -5.31 6.13
N SER A 4 1.80 -6.37 6.44
CA SER A 4 2.31 -7.74 6.49
C SER A 4 2.86 -8.26 5.17
N LYS A 5 2.44 -7.71 4.02
CA LYS A 5 3.00 -8.08 2.70
C LYS A 5 4.34 -7.42 2.40
N TRP A 6 4.73 -6.41 3.17
CA TRP A 6 5.97 -5.67 2.93
C TRP A 6 7.22 -6.49 3.24
N ASN A 7 7.09 -7.60 3.98
CA ASN A 7 8.16 -8.56 4.15
C ASN A 7 8.64 -9.13 2.80
N GLY A 8 7.76 -9.23 1.79
CA GLY A 8 8.16 -9.62 0.43
C GLY A 8 8.98 -8.55 -0.32
N ILE A 9 9.01 -7.31 0.18
CA ILE A 9 9.76 -6.18 -0.40
C ILE A 9 11.11 -6.01 0.32
N PHE A 10 11.12 -6.13 1.65
CA PHE A 10 12.30 -5.89 2.48
C PHE A 10 13.00 -7.17 2.96
N TYR A 11 12.47 -8.35 2.63
CA TYR A 11 13.04 -9.70 2.78
C TYR A 11 13.33 -10.19 4.21
N ASP A 12 13.39 -9.29 5.19
CA ASP A 12 13.57 -9.60 6.60
C ASP A 12 12.47 -8.94 7.45
N GLU A 13 11.89 -9.73 8.35
CA GLU A 13 10.73 -9.33 9.15
C GLU A 13 11.07 -8.24 10.18
N LYS A 14 12.26 -8.33 10.79
CA LYS A 14 12.71 -7.35 11.79
C LYS A 14 13.01 -6.01 11.15
N LEU A 15 13.69 -6.04 9.99
CA LEU A 15 13.96 -4.85 9.19
C LEU A 15 12.65 -4.21 8.70
N THR A 16 11.74 -5.02 8.15
CA THR A 16 10.42 -4.56 7.68
C THR A 16 9.67 -3.83 8.80
N SER A 17 9.63 -4.42 9.99
CA SER A 17 8.98 -3.83 11.16
C SER A 17 9.63 -2.52 11.56
N ALA A 18 10.95 -2.46 11.60
CA ALA A 18 11.70 -1.26 11.97
C ALA A 18 11.59 -0.12 10.93
N ILE A 19 11.34 -0.43 9.66
CA ILE A 19 11.08 0.57 8.61
C ILE A 19 9.64 1.08 8.72
N ILE A 20 8.67 0.18 8.85
CA ILE A 20 7.26 0.54 9.00
C ILE A 20 7.09 1.46 10.21
N ASP A 21 7.67 1.10 11.36
CA ASP A 21 7.62 1.88 12.59
C ASP A 21 8.05 3.34 12.35
N ARG A 22 9.22 3.54 11.71
CA ARG A 22 9.73 4.89 11.39
C ARG A 22 8.84 5.67 10.43
N LEU A 23 8.25 5.00 9.43
CA LEU A 23 7.37 5.65 8.46
C LEU A 23 6.03 6.05 9.08
N VAL A 24 5.45 5.20 9.93
CA VAL A 24 4.15 5.48 10.57
C VAL A 24 4.24 6.49 11.70
N HIS A 25 5.40 6.61 12.36
CA HIS A 25 5.57 7.45 13.55
C HIS A 25 5.23 8.94 13.32
N HIS A 26 5.50 9.46 12.12
CA HIS A 26 5.25 10.86 11.76
C HIS A 26 4.37 11.03 10.51
N SER A 27 3.54 10.04 10.18
CA SER A 27 2.66 10.12 9.01
C SER A 27 1.18 10.08 9.35
N HIS A 28 0.37 10.58 8.42
CA HIS A 28 -1.08 10.48 8.47
C HIS A 28 -1.53 9.39 7.49
N LEU A 29 -2.17 8.36 8.03
CA LEU A 29 -2.66 7.25 7.22
C LEU A 29 -3.99 7.63 6.54
N LEU A 30 -3.96 7.77 5.22
CA LEU A 30 -5.16 7.96 4.40
C LEU A 30 -5.54 6.65 3.73
N VAL A 31 -6.71 6.11 4.09
CA VAL A 31 -7.25 4.89 3.50
C VAL A 31 -8.31 5.27 2.49
N PHE A 32 -8.03 5.03 1.21
CA PHE A 32 -9.01 5.21 0.15
C PHE A 32 -9.86 3.95 0.02
N GLN A 33 -11.18 4.14 0.05
CA GLN A 33 -12.15 3.09 -0.24
C GLN A 33 -12.90 3.48 -1.51
N GLY A 34 -13.07 2.53 -2.42
CA GLY A 34 -13.77 2.76 -3.68
C GLY A 34 -13.09 2.12 -4.88
N GLN A 35 -13.78 2.16 -6.02
CA GLN A 35 -13.26 1.66 -7.28
C GLN A 35 -12.15 2.59 -7.79
N SER A 36 -11.12 2.01 -8.40
CA SER A 36 -10.07 2.80 -9.04
C SER A 36 -10.66 3.68 -10.14
N TYR A 37 -10.44 4.99 -10.05
CA TYR A 37 -10.85 5.94 -11.08
C TYR A 37 -10.28 5.55 -12.45
N ARG A 38 -9.00 5.15 -12.48
CA ARG A 38 -8.34 4.67 -13.69
C ARG A 38 -9.03 3.44 -14.28
N LEU A 39 -9.47 2.49 -13.45
CA LEU A 39 -10.16 1.30 -13.94
C LEU A 39 -11.59 1.58 -14.40
N THR A 40 -12.27 2.55 -13.80
CA THR A 40 -13.64 2.92 -14.16
C THR A 40 -13.71 3.76 -15.44
N HIS A 41 -12.70 4.58 -15.69
CA HIS A 41 -12.61 5.47 -16.85
C HIS A 41 -11.61 4.97 -17.91
N SER A 42 -11.12 3.73 -17.76
CA SER A 42 -10.24 3.13 -18.76
C SER A 42 -11.00 2.81 -20.03
N THR A 43 -10.46 3.20 -21.18
CA THR A 43 -10.96 2.78 -22.49
C THR A 43 -10.78 1.29 -22.73
N MET A 44 -9.94 0.60 -21.96
CA MET A 44 -9.76 -0.86 -22.04
C MET A 44 -11.01 -1.64 -21.62
N LYS A 45 -11.93 -1.04 -20.84
CA LYS A 45 -13.21 -1.68 -20.48
C LYS A 45 -14.24 -1.64 -21.61
N SER A 46 -14.05 -0.80 -22.63
CA SER A 46 -15.02 -0.62 -23.72
C SER A 46 -14.64 -1.36 -25.00
N GLN A 47 -13.65 -2.26 -24.94
CA GLN A 47 -13.29 -3.19 -26.02
C GLN A 47 -13.77 -4.60 -25.69
#